data_AF-A0A519ZXV8-F1
#
_entry.id   AF-A0A519ZXV8-F1
#
_cell.length_a   1.000
_cell.length_b   1.000
_cell.length_c   1.000
_cell.angle_alpha   90.00
_cell.angle_beta   90.00
_cell.angle_gamma   90.00
#
_symmetry.space_group_name_H-M   'P 1'
#
loop_
_entity.id
_entity.type
_entity.pdbx_description
1 polymer ?
#
loop_
_entity_poly.entity_id
_entity_poly.type
_entity_poly.pdbx_seq_one_letter_code
_entity_poly.pdbx_strand_id
1 'polypeptide(L)'
;MSDFKLVNLVDSQLEDITSEVTLPVITGAQSNNFQTFNAQSGIGSSQIQFNVQVPSLATAVNRHFLVQTDIALQVDFDGGTTAKKWEPNAILFSYGRTNSLQAFPLNALLSTIQSNLNNATVSVNTRDVMAALLKMYNYEELAKYNSLTPSLIDSFYQNYVDGLGSNNNVIANYSVGTFSKEYQPRGVFPVTLWTTDGTQIDSLTIKADENGTSPYASIILKFTTTEPLLFLSPYRSGNCNNYASFLGLNNLTITMNLGDATRVMSNASYALLADESTSSKTISNVSLSAYSNAKLLLNFLTIPPVLMAKIEPKNVVNYNQYTAYNYSPSTVIAGEASSQLSFNNIQLNQIPSKILIFAKKAQQTTYDSNFFMVISKVSINFANKSGLLSSANQVQLYDMSVKNGLQMNFYEFSGSGISNNEDGDPVLVPTIGSILCVDPAIDLSIESQYTNMSAGQYNMQFDITFQNQTKEAITPTLYLVVVNSGVFITENGTSSFNTGLLTQEMVLDTKAKEAVMDKQTYEEDVVGGSIENIGSIHKHMKLNFHKATAKEHDMDQGPGAMAPRIGSGMSGSGMSASGMSGSSMPAPRGRRIHKHLVG
;
A
#
# COMPACT_ATOMS: atom_id res chain seq x y z
N MET A 1 -2.88 -10.45 -47.54
CA MET A 1 -3.86 -9.67 -46.74
C MET A 1 -4.52 -10.61 -45.77
N SER A 2 -3.97 -10.77 -44.57
CA SER A 2 -4.65 -11.45 -43.46
C SER A 2 -4.08 -10.95 -42.14
N ASP A 3 -4.19 -9.63 -41.92
CA ASP A 3 -3.73 -8.96 -40.70
C ASP A 3 -4.87 -8.83 -39.66
N PHE A 4 -6.01 -9.49 -39.87
CA PHE A 4 -7.18 -9.37 -39.00
C PHE A 4 -7.87 -10.71 -38.79
N LYS A 5 -8.22 -10.99 -37.54
CA LYS A 5 -9.08 -12.11 -37.13
C LYS A 5 -10.49 -11.55 -36.88
N LEU A 6 -11.47 -12.04 -37.63
CA LEU A 6 -12.86 -11.64 -37.43
C LEU A 6 -13.44 -12.38 -36.21
N VAL A 7 -14.05 -11.63 -35.30
CA VAL A 7 -14.80 -12.14 -34.14
C VAL A 7 -16.21 -11.59 -34.23
N ASN A 8 -17.20 -12.45 -34.03
CA ASN A 8 -18.61 -12.05 -34.03
C ASN A 8 -18.97 -11.48 -32.65
N LEU A 9 -19.52 -10.26 -32.64
CA LEU A 9 -20.08 -9.62 -31.45
C LEU A 9 -21.59 -9.54 -31.65
N VAL A 10 -22.35 -10.14 -30.73
CA VAL A 10 -23.80 -10.13 -30.75
C VAL A 10 -24.30 -9.09 -29.74
N ASP A 11 -25.45 -8.47 -30.02
CA ASP A 11 -26.09 -7.53 -29.11
C ASP A 11 -26.47 -8.23 -27.78
N SER A 12 -26.17 -7.60 -26.64
CA SER A 12 -26.42 -8.21 -25.33
C SER A 12 -27.90 -8.51 -25.08
N GLN A 13 -28.82 -7.73 -25.66
CA GLN A 13 -30.26 -7.98 -25.53
C GLN A 13 -30.70 -9.26 -26.25
N LEU A 14 -29.91 -9.72 -27.23
CA LEU A 14 -30.16 -10.95 -27.97
C LEU A 14 -29.36 -12.14 -27.40
N GLU A 15 -28.14 -11.90 -26.93
CA GLU A 15 -27.30 -12.93 -26.30
C GLU A 15 -27.88 -13.40 -24.95
N ASP A 16 -28.43 -12.49 -24.15
CA ASP A 16 -28.96 -12.80 -22.82
C ASP A 16 -30.31 -13.56 -22.86
N ILE A 17 -30.92 -13.76 -24.04
CA ILE A 17 -32.15 -14.57 -24.20
C ILE A 17 -31.77 -16.06 -24.11
N THR A 18 -31.76 -16.58 -22.90
CA THR A 18 -31.42 -17.99 -22.61
C THR A 18 -32.57 -18.71 -21.89
N SER A 19 -32.65 -20.03 -22.07
CA SER A 19 -33.68 -20.87 -21.45
C SER A 19 -33.43 -21.18 -19.97
N GLU A 20 -32.22 -20.94 -19.49
CA GLU A 20 -31.77 -21.29 -18.15
C GLU A 20 -30.96 -20.15 -17.54
N VAL A 21 -31.27 -19.80 -16.29
CA VAL A 21 -30.50 -18.82 -15.53
C VAL A 21 -29.60 -19.58 -14.56
N THR A 22 -28.28 -19.43 -14.70
CA THR A 22 -27.32 -20.01 -13.75
C THR A 22 -27.38 -19.21 -12.45
N LEU A 23 -27.83 -19.84 -11.36
CA LEU A 23 -27.86 -19.21 -10.05
C LEU A 23 -26.62 -19.60 -9.24
N PRO A 24 -25.87 -18.63 -8.69
CA PRO A 24 -24.70 -18.93 -7.87
C PRO A 24 -25.10 -19.43 -6.48
N VAL A 25 -24.53 -20.56 -6.04
CA VAL A 25 -24.63 -21.04 -4.66
C VAL A 25 -23.38 -20.61 -3.89
N ILE A 26 -23.55 -19.76 -2.88
CA ILE A 26 -22.45 -19.21 -2.07
C ILE A 26 -22.20 -20.10 -0.85
N THR A 27 -20.95 -20.52 -0.65
CA THR A 27 -20.52 -21.29 0.54
C THR A 27 -19.49 -20.50 1.35
N GLY A 28 -19.68 -20.42 2.67
CA GLY A 28 -18.79 -19.73 3.61
C GLY A 28 -18.08 -20.67 4.58
N ALA A 29 -17.36 -20.09 5.54
CA ALA A 29 -16.79 -20.84 6.67
C ALA A 29 -17.91 -21.46 7.53
N GLN A 30 -17.64 -22.61 8.17
CA GLN A 30 -18.58 -23.26 9.07
C GLN A 30 -18.78 -22.46 10.36
N SER A 31 -17.71 -21.80 10.82
CA SER A 31 -17.73 -20.85 11.93
C SER A 31 -16.82 -19.67 11.61
N ASN A 32 -17.25 -18.48 11.99
CA ASN A 32 -16.56 -17.21 11.77
C ASN A 32 -16.46 -16.50 13.12
N ASN A 33 -15.29 -16.54 13.75
CA ASN A 33 -15.09 -16.13 15.14
C ASN A 33 -14.09 -14.96 15.25
N PHE A 34 -14.60 -13.78 15.59
CA PHE A 34 -13.80 -12.60 15.86
C PHE A 34 -13.31 -12.62 17.31
N GLN A 35 -11.98 -12.66 17.48
CA GLN A 35 -11.34 -12.71 18.79
C GLN A 35 -10.43 -11.51 19.01
N THR A 36 -10.32 -11.12 20.28
CA THR A 36 -9.47 -10.01 20.71
C THR A 36 -8.42 -10.51 21.69
N PHE A 37 -7.15 -10.20 21.45
CA PHE A 37 -6.03 -10.56 22.32
C PHE A 37 -5.45 -9.30 22.97
N ASN A 38 -5.35 -9.29 24.29
CA ASN A 38 -4.72 -8.18 25.01
C ASN A 38 -3.20 -8.27 24.89
N ALA A 39 -2.54 -7.11 24.90
CA ALA A 39 -1.09 -7.05 25.01
C ALA A 39 -0.61 -7.71 26.31
N GLN A 40 0.55 -8.35 26.24
CA GLN A 40 1.18 -8.99 27.39
C GLN A 40 1.55 -7.95 28.46
N SER A 41 1.15 -8.20 29.70
CA SER A 41 1.48 -7.34 30.83
C SER A 41 2.98 -7.41 31.18
N GLY A 42 3.57 -6.29 31.60
CA GLY A 42 4.93 -6.26 32.17
C GLY A 42 6.08 -6.06 31.17
N ILE A 43 5.78 -5.77 29.90
CA ILE A 43 6.79 -5.57 28.83
C ILE A 43 7.36 -4.14 28.80
N GLY A 44 6.89 -3.25 29.69
CA GLY A 44 7.32 -1.85 29.77
C GLY A 44 6.58 -0.94 28.77
N SER A 45 6.85 0.37 28.85
CA SER A 45 6.17 1.39 28.04
C SER A 45 6.73 1.56 26.62
N SER A 46 7.83 0.88 26.28
CA SER A 46 8.52 1.02 24.98
C SER A 46 8.25 -0.12 23.99
N GLN A 47 7.48 -1.13 24.38
CA GLN A 47 7.18 -2.28 23.52
C GLN A 47 5.78 -2.80 23.79
N ILE A 48 5.08 -3.20 22.72
CA ILE A 48 3.78 -3.88 22.77
C ILE A 48 3.98 -5.28 22.18
N GLN A 49 3.54 -6.32 22.90
CA GLN A 49 3.61 -7.69 22.42
C GLN A 49 2.26 -8.38 22.54
N PHE A 50 1.88 -9.11 21.48
CA PHE A 50 0.73 -9.99 21.45
C PHE A 50 1.18 -11.43 21.26
N ASN A 51 0.60 -12.35 22.03
CA ASN A 51 0.77 -13.78 21.84
C ASN A 51 -0.61 -14.38 21.52
N VAL A 52 -0.73 -14.92 20.31
CA VAL A 52 -1.95 -15.53 19.78
C VAL A 52 -1.70 -17.03 19.65
N GLN A 53 -2.47 -17.80 20.40
CA GLN A 53 -2.51 -19.25 20.32
C GLN A 53 -3.61 -19.65 19.34
N VAL A 54 -3.26 -20.36 18.26
CA VAL A 54 -4.25 -20.79 17.26
C VAL A 54 -4.91 -22.07 17.77
N PRO A 55 -6.26 -22.15 17.82
CA PRO A 55 -6.96 -23.29 18.45
C PRO A 55 -6.66 -24.66 17.82
N SER A 56 -6.37 -24.69 16.53
CA SER A 56 -6.04 -25.91 15.78
C SER A 56 -5.37 -25.55 14.46
N LEU A 57 -4.47 -26.40 13.97
CA LEU A 57 -3.84 -26.30 12.66
C LEU A 57 -4.84 -26.26 11.48
N ALA A 58 -6.04 -26.81 11.68
CA ALA A 58 -7.13 -26.80 10.69
C ALA A 58 -7.92 -25.48 10.65
N THR A 59 -7.70 -24.59 11.62
CA THR A 59 -8.38 -23.29 11.68
C THR A 59 -7.63 -22.32 10.78
N ALA A 60 -8.35 -21.69 9.85
CA ALA A 60 -7.78 -20.65 9.02
C ALA A 60 -7.77 -19.32 9.78
N VAL A 61 -6.65 -18.60 9.73
CA VAL A 61 -6.49 -17.28 10.36
C VAL A 61 -6.53 -16.22 9.27
N ASN A 62 -7.48 -15.29 9.33
CA ASN A 62 -7.59 -14.21 8.35
C ASN A 62 -6.40 -13.25 8.46
N ARG A 63 -5.71 -12.94 7.37
CA ARG A 63 -4.49 -12.09 7.37
C ARG A 63 -4.74 -10.59 7.58
N HIS A 64 -6.00 -10.17 7.68
CA HIS A 64 -6.36 -8.78 8.02
C HIS A 64 -6.40 -8.60 9.53
N PHE A 65 -5.32 -8.04 10.08
CA PHE A 65 -5.14 -7.82 11.51
C PHE A 65 -5.27 -6.32 11.79
N LEU A 66 -5.99 -5.98 12.87
CA LEU A 66 -6.11 -4.61 13.36
C LEU A 66 -5.59 -4.53 14.79
N VAL A 67 -4.83 -3.48 15.10
CA VAL A 67 -4.36 -3.18 16.45
C VAL A 67 -5.10 -1.95 16.95
N GLN A 68 -5.81 -2.09 18.05
CA GLN A 68 -6.45 -1.00 18.76
C GLN A 68 -5.61 -0.63 19.99
N THR A 69 -5.33 0.65 20.21
CA THR A 69 -4.61 1.11 21.39
C THR A 69 -4.98 2.55 21.76
N ASP A 70 -4.91 2.86 23.05
CA ASP A 70 -5.00 4.22 23.56
C ASP A 70 -3.59 4.79 23.71
N ILE A 71 -3.33 5.95 23.12
CA ILE A 71 -2.02 6.62 23.14
C ILE A 71 -2.17 7.97 23.82
N ALA A 72 -1.21 8.27 24.72
CA ALA A 72 -1.06 9.57 25.36
C ALA A 72 0.26 10.21 24.92
N LEU A 73 0.18 11.36 24.27
CA LEU A 73 1.33 12.17 23.86
C LEU A 73 1.47 13.37 24.79
N GLN A 74 2.68 13.63 25.27
CA GLN A 74 3.00 14.87 25.96
C GLN A 74 3.51 15.89 24.94
N VAL A 75 2.88 17.07 24.91
CA VAL A 75 3.25 18.20 24.05
C VAL A 75 3.80 19.29 24.96
N ASP A 76 5.06 19.65 24.76
CA ASP A 76 5.77 20.67 25.54
C ASP A 76 5.75 22.01 24.78
N PHE A 77 5.36 23.08 25.48
CA PHE A 77 5.34 24.43 24.90
C PHE A 77 6.71 25.09 25.00
N ASP A 78 7.10 25.81 23.95
CA ASP A 78 8.34 26.56 23.94
C ASP A 78 8.28 27.73 24.94
N GLY A 79 9.30 27.79 25.81
CA GLY A 79 9.41 28.70 26.95
C GLY A 79 8.41 28.49 28.09
N GLY A 80 7.58 27.44 28.02
CA GLY A 80 6.69 27.04 29.10
C GLY A 80 5.90 28.20 29.70
N THR A 81 5.85 28.28 31.04
CA THR A 81 5.13 29.31 31.79
C THR A 81 5.96 30.58 32.02
N THR A 82 6.86 30.93 31.10
CA THR A 82 7.67 32.16 31.20
C THR A 82 6.84 33.37 30.77
N ALA A 83 6.76 34.39 31.64
CA ALA A 83 6.01 35.61 31.37
C ALA A 83 6.61 36.40 30.19
N LYS A 84 5.74 37.05 29.41
CA LYS A 84 6.08 37.90 28.25
C LYS A 84 6.89 37.20 27.16
N LYS A 85 6.78 35.89 27.01
CA LYS A 85 7.41 35.21 25.87
C LYS A 85 6.62 35.45 24.59
N TRP A 86 5.31 35.29 24.66
CA TRP A 86 4.40 35.36 23.51
C TRP A 86 3.62 36.65 23.52
N GLU A 87 3.10 37.08 22.38
CA GLU A 87 2.10 38.15 22.36
C GLU A 87 0.84 37.73 23.17
N PRO A 88 0.22 38.66 23.92
CA PRO A 88 -1.01 38.37 24.66
C PRO A 88 -2.09 37.77 23.76
N ASN A 89 -2.76 36.72 24.23
CA ASN A 89 -3.80 35.97 23.50
C ASN A 89 -3.35 35.24 22.21
N ALA A 90 -2.04 35.13 21.93
CA ALA A 90 -1.54 34.35 20.81
C ALA A 90 -1.97 32.88 20.89
N ILE A 91 -2.31 32.26 19.76
CA ILE A 91 -2.70 30.85 19.71
C ILE A 91 -1.43 30.00 19.74
N LEU A 92 -1.26 29.23 20.81
CA LEU A 92 -0.09 28.34 21.00
C LEU A 92 -0.38 26.92 20.49
N PHE A 93 -1.64 26.50 20.51
CA PHE A 93 -2.06 25.19 20.03
C PHE A 93 -3.50 25.26 19.56
N SER A 94 -3.82 24.64 18.42
CA SER A 94 -5.19 24.50 17.95
C SER A 94 -5.36 23.22 17.13
N TYR A 95 -6.01 22.23 17.73
CA TYR A 95 -6.29 20.97 17.06
C TYR A 95 -7.32 21.14 15.93
N GLY A 96 -7.02 20.60 14.75
CA GLY A 96 -7.84 20.75 13.55
C GLY A 96 -7.69 22.09 12.83
N ARG A 97 -6.70 22.90 13.20
CA ARG A 97 -6.33 24.11 12.43
C ARG A 97 -4.84 24.16 12.18
N THR A 98 -4.06 24.22 13.26
CA THR A 98 -2.59 24.29 13.22
C THR A 98 -1.93 23.00 13.69
N ASN A 99 -2.67 22.11 14.34
CA ASN A 99 -2.16 20.85 14.87
C ASN A 99 -3.08 19.70 14.50
N SER A 100 -2.51 18.54 14.17
CA SER A 100 -3.25 17.28 14.07
C SER A 100 -2.35 16.09 14.38
N LEU A 101 -2.94 14.90 14.47
CA LEU A 101 -2.17 13.66 14.38
C LEU A 101 -1.60 13.49 12.96
N GLN A 102 -0.52 12.73 12.84
CA GLN A 102 0.05 12.32 11.55
C GLN A 102 -0.76 11.15 10.96
N ALA A 103 -0.56 10.85 9.68
CA ALA A 103 -1.15 9.66 9.06
C ALA A 103 -0.65 8.37 9.75
N PHE A 104 -1.57 7.50 10.15
CA PHE A 104 -1.32 6.25 10.87
C PHE A 104 -0.41 6.44 12.10
N PRO A 105 -0.87 7.17 13.14
CA PRO A 105 -0.07 7.56 14.29
C PRO A 105 0.55 6.39 15.06
N LEU A 106 -0.12 5.23 15.17
CA LEU A 106 0.50 4.04 15.78
C LEU A 106 1.65 3.55 14.91
N ASN A 107 1.44 3.35 13.61
CA ASN A 107 2.52 2.91 12.72
C ASN A 107 3.68 3.92 12.65
N ALA A 108 3.38 5.23 12.73
CA ALA A 108 4.38 6.29 12.78
C ALA A 108 5.21 6.27 14.08
N LEU A 109 4.63 5.78 15.18
CA LEU A 109 5.31 5.59 16.45
C LEU A 109 6.23 4.35 16.44
N LEU A 110 5.98 3.36 15.58
CA LEU A 110 6.77 2.13 15.52
C LEU A 110 8.18 2.39 14.99
N SER A 111 9.18 1.95 15.75
CA SER A 111 10.56 1.85 15.26
C SER A 111 10.70 0.59 14.39
N THR A 112 10.30 -0.55 14.93
CA THR A 112 10.31 -1.84 14.23
C THR A 112 9.08 -2.66 14.59
N ILE A 113 8.61 -3.44 13.63
CA ILE A 113 7.56 -4.43 13.84
C ILE A 113 8.09 -5.82 13.44
N GLN A 114 7.81 -6.82 14.27
CA GLN A 114 8.23 -8.18 14.08
C GLN A 114 7.07 -9.13 14.32
N SER A 115 6.92 -10.12 13.45
CA SER A 115 5.99 -11.23 13.63
C SER A 115 6.73 -12.55 13.58
N ASN A 116 6.49 -13.39 14.56
CA ASN A 116 6.91 -14.78 14.58
C ASN A 116 5.69 -15.66 14.24
N LEU A 117 5.79 -16.40 13.15
CA LEU A 117 4.79 -17.37 12.68
C LEU A 117 5.43 -18.76 12.80
N ASN A 118 4.97 -19.56 13.76
CA ASN A 118 5.55 -20.85 14.13
C ASN A 118 7.04 -20.77 14.50
N ASN A 119 7.93 -21.15 13.57
CA ASN A 119 9.38 -21.15 13.70
C ASN A 119 10.05 -20.09 12.81
N ALA A 120 9.28 -19.36 11.99
CA ALA A 120 9.79 -18.34 11.08
C ALA A 120 9.52 -16.93 11.63
N THR A 121 10.44 -16.02 11.39
CA THR A 121 10.34 -14.63 11.83
C THR A 121 10.44 -13.69 10.64
N VAL A 122 9.58 -12.69 10.60
CA VAL A 122 9.65 -11.54 9.70
C VAL A 122 9.73 -10.27 10.52
N SER A 123 10.57 -9.33 10.10
CA SER A 123 10.72 -8.02 10.74
C SER A 123 10.90 -6.92 9.71
N VAL A 124 10.33 -5.75 9.98
CA VAL A 124 10.48 -4.55 9.15
C VAL A 124 10.79 -3.35 10.06
N ASN A 125 11.73 -2.51 9.62
CA ASN A 125 11.96 -1.19 10.21
C ASN A 125 10.98 -0.20 9.61
N THR A 126 9.83 -0.03 10.27
CA THR A 126 8.75 0.84 9.80
C THR A 126 9.18 2.29 9.68
N ARG A 127 10.06 2.76 10.57
CA ARG A 127 10.49 4.16 10.63
C ARG A 127 11.19 4.63 9.34
N ASP A 128 11.95 3.74 8.71
CA ASP A 128 12.69 4.08 7.49
C ASP A 128 11.85 3.91 6.22
N VAL A 129 10.94 2.92 6.17
CA VAL A 129 10.21 2.56 4.95
C VAL A 129 8.84 3.26 4.82
N MET A 130 8.20 3.62 5.94
CA MET A 130 6.79 4.04 5.95
C MET A 130 6.50 5.21 5.01
N ALA A 131 7.31 6.27 5.05
CA ALA A 131 7.02 7.48 4.27
C ALA A 131 7.00 7.21 2.75
N ALA A 132 7.94 6.40 2.26
CA ALA A 132 8.01 6.06 0.83
C ALA A 132 6.96 5.01 0.44
N LEU A 133 6.77 3.98 1.28
CA LEU A 133 5.80 2.94 0.98
C LEU A 133 4.36 3.46 1.00
N LEU A 134 4.00 4.41 1.87
CA LEU A 134 2.67 5.04 1.86
C LEU A 134 2.32 5.66 0.50
N LYS A 135 3.31 6.16 -0.24
CA LYS A 135 3.14 6.72 -1.60
C LYS A 135 3.03 5.67 -2.70
N MET A 136 3.15 4.40 -2.37
CA MET A 136 2.92 3.27 -3.29
C MET A 136 1.63 2.51 -3.01
N TYR A 137 0.96 2.81 -1.90
CA TYR A 137 -0.38 2.28 -1.64
C TYR A 137 -1.41 3.13 -2.36
N ASN A 138 -2.50 2.48 -2.78
CA ASN A 138 -3.65 3.20 -3.31
C ASN A 138 -4.30 4.02 -2.18
N TYR A 139 -4.46 5.33 -2.40
CA TYR A 139 -5.05 6.26 -1.43
C TYR A 139 -6.47 5.88 -1.04
N GLU A 140 -7.29 5.43 -1.99
CA GLU A 140 -8.69 5.04 -1.74
C GLU A 140 -8.77 3.85 -0.78
N GLU A 141 -7.79 2.95 -0.83
CA GLU A 141 -7.75 1.78 0.04
C GLU A 141 -7.39 2.17 1.46
N LEU A 142 -6.39 3.05 1.61
CA LEU A 142 -6.01 3.58 2.92
C LEU A 142 -7.11 4.46 3.53
N ALA A 143 -7.87 5.17 2.70
CA ALA A 143 -8.99 6.00 3.12
C ALA A 143 -10.12 5.22 3.81
N LYS A 144 -10.20 3.89 3.61
CA LYS A 144 -11.17 3.04 4.34
C LYS A 144 -10.97 3.08 5.86
N TYR A 145 -9.77 3.39 6.33
CA TYR A 145 -9.46 3.47 7.75
C TYR A 145 -9.67 4.86 8.37
N ASN A 146 -10.05 5.88 7.59
CA ASN A 146 -10.04 7.28 8.03
C ASN A 146 -10.90 7.59 9.27
N SER A 147 -11.91 6.77 9.56
CA SER A 147 -12.73 6.88 10.78
C SER A 147 -12.17 6.12 11.99
N LEU A 148 -11.26 5.18 11.76
CA LEU A 148 -10.61 4.36 12.78
C LEU A 148 -9.23 4.92 13.18
N THR A 149 -8.58 5.60 12.25
CA THR A 149 -7.28 6.25 12.40
C THR A 149 -7.15 7.37 11.36
N PRO A 150 -6.41 8.47 11.63
CA PRO A 150 -6.09 9.45 10.61
C PRO A 150 -5.30 8.78 9.46
N SER A 151 -5.88 8.70 8.25
CA SER A 151 -5.25 7.96 7.13
C SER A 151 -4.74 8.86 6.00
N LEU A 152 -5.07 10.16 6.01
CA LEU A 152 -4.70 11.09 4.93
C LEU A 152 -3.18 11.39 4.97
N ILE A 153 -2.48 10.92 3.93
CA ILE A 153 -1.03 11.09 3.77
C ILE A 153 -0.71 12.54 3.39
N ASP A 154 0.49 13.00 3.73
CA ASP A 154 0.99 14.29 3.27
C ASP A 154 1.16 14.30 1.75
N SER A 155 0.50 15.25 1.07
CA SER A 155 0.51 15.31 -0.39
C SER A 155 0.99 16.67 -0.91
N PHE A 156 0.46 17.78 -0.41
CA PHE A 156 0.62 19.07 -1.10
C PHE A 156 1.80 19.92 -0.62
N TYR A 157 2.07 19.94 0.69
CA TYR A 157 2.94 20.96 1.28
C TYR A 157 4.16 20.36 1.97
N GLN A 158 5.33 20.96 1.74
CA GLN A 158 6.54 20.67 2.51
C GLN A 158 6.42 21.17 3.96
N ASN A 159 5.89 22.37 4.14
CA ASN A 159 5.60 22.96 5.45
C ASN A 159 4.09 23.11 5.62
N TYR A 160 3.57 22.64 6.77
CA TYR A 160 2.14 22.70 7.06
C TYR A 160 1.59 24.14 7.17
N VAL A 161 2.45 25.13 7.44
CA VAL A 161 2.06 26.54 7.53
C VAL A 161 1.47 27.05 6.21
N ASP A 162 2.04 26.63 5.08
CA ASP A 162 1.60 27.07 3.75
C ASP A 162 0.21 26.55 3.38
N GLY A 163 -0.28 25.52 4.10
CA GLY A 163 -1.63 24.99 3.96
C GLY A 163 -2.67 25.67 4.85
N LEU A 164 -2.29 26.52 5.81
CA LEU A 164 -3.24 27.07 6.77
C LEU A 164 -4.31 27.95 6.07
N GLY A 165 -5.58 27.65 6.35
CA GLY A 165 -6.72 28.35 5.72
C GLY A 165 -7.10 27.83 4.34
N SER A 166 -6.32 26.93 3.74
CA SER A 166 -6.60 26.31 2.44
C SER A 166 -7.43 25.03 2.58
N ASN A 167 -8.28 24.74 1.59
CA ASN A 167 -9.16 23.56 1.60
C ASN A 167 -8.42 22.21 1.42
N ASN A 168 -7.22 22.25 0.86
CA ASN A 168 -6.34 21.09 0.68
C ASN A 168 -5.40 20.86 1.87
N ASN A 169 -5.65 21.53 3.00
CA ASN A 169 -4.87 21.34 4.22
C ASN A 169 -5.15 19.98 4.87
N VAL A 170 -4.12 19.14 4.94
CA VAL A 170 -4.21 17.80 5.51
C VAL A 170 -4.45 17.79 7.03
N ILE A 171 -4.11 18.88 7.75
CA ILE A 171 -4.26 18.98 9.21
C ILE A 171 -5.53 19.73 9.66
N ALA A 172 -6.41 20.08 8.70
CA ALA A 172 -7.62 20.86 8.97
C ALA A 172 -8.71 20.06 9.71
N ASN A 173 -9.77 20.76 10.09
CA ASN A 173 -10.95 20.19 10.74
C ASN A 173 -11.99 19.73 9.71
N TYR A 174 -13.11 19.20 10.22
CA TYR A 174 -14.17 18.60 9.41
C TYR A 174 -14.86 19.60 8.47
N SER A 175 -14.96 20.87 8.86
CA SER A 175 -15.68 21.89 8.08
C SER A 175 -14.94 22.31 6.81
N VAL A 176 -13.65 22.04 6.73
CA VAL A 176 -12.77 22.37 5.59
C VAL A 176 -12.57 21.15 4.68
N GLY A 177 -13.16 20.01 5.04
CA GLY A 177 -13.07 18.77 4.26
C GLY A 177 -13.68 18.88 2.87
N THR A 178 -13.21 18.02 1.96
CA THR A 178 -13.75 17.94 0.60
C THR A 178 -15.11 17.21 0.57
N PHE A 179 -15.85 17.34 -0.53
CA PHE A 179 -17.12 16.62 -0.72
C PHE A 179 -16.95 15.09 -0.78
N SER A 180 -15.75 14.61 -1.07
CA SER A 180 -15.44 13.18 -1.11
C SER A 180 -15.31 12.64 0.31
N LYS A 181 -16.30 11.85 0.73
CA LYS A 181 -16.41 11.32 2.11
C LYS A 181 -15.18 10.53 2.57
N GLU A 182 -14.48 9.90 1.65
CA GLU A 182 -13.30 9.07 1.89
C GLU A 182 -12.08 9.90 2.33
N TYR A 183 -11.95 11.13 1.80
CA TYR A 183 -10.80 12.00 2.02
C TYR A 183 -11.11 13.09 3.05
N GLN A 184 -11.15 12.70 4.31
CA GLN A 184 -11.21 13.62 5.44
C GLN A 184 -9.81 14.06 5.89
N PRO A 185 -9.62 15.35 6.22
CA PRO A 185 -8.42 15.85 6.90
C PRO A 185 -8.16 15.15 8.24
N ARG A 186 -6.91 15.10 8.67
CA ARG A 186 -6.49 14.40 9.89
C ARG A 186 -6.98 15.06 11.18
N GLY A 187 -7.19 16.37 11.16
CA GLY A 187 -7.69 17.13 12.31
C GLY A 187 -9.16 16.89 12.64
N VAL A 188 -9.87 16.08 11.84
CA VAL A 188 -11.20 15.55 12.15
C VAL A 188 -11.16 14.52 13.27
N PHE A 189 -10.03 13.81 13.41
CA PHE A 189 -9.95 12.67 14.31
C PHE A 189 -10.11 13.10 15.78
N PRO A 190 -10.99 12.47 16.57
CA PRO A 190 -11.32 12.93 17.91
C PRO A 190 -10.16 12.75 18.88
N VAL A 191 -9.86 13.80 19.64
CA VAL A 191 -8.82 13.80 20.69
C VAL A 191 -9.35 14.49 21.95
N THR A 192 -8.75 14.19 23.09
CA THR A 192 -8.98 14.91 24.34
C THR A 192 -7.68 15.48 24.87
N LEU A 193 -7.73 16.70 25.42
CA LEU A 193 -6.58 17.35 26.04
C LEU A 193 -6.69 17.27 27.56
N TRP A 194 -5.56 17.06 28.22
CA TRP A 194 -5.44 16.93 29.66
C TRP A 194 -4.24 17.72 30.16
N THR A 195 -4.33 18.27 31.36
CA THR A 195 -3.15 18.76 32.07
C THR A 195 -2.28 17.58 32.50
N THR A 196 -1.01 17.85 32.80
CA THR A 196 -0.08 16.86 33.39
C THR A 196 -0.59 16.30 34.72
N ASP A 197 -1.41 17.08 35.43
CA ASP A 197 -2.01 16.70 36.72
C ASP A 197 -3.28 15.85 36.56
N GLY A 198 -3.68 15.52 35.32
CA GLY A 198 -4.80 14.63 35.03
C GLY A 198 -6.17 15.31 35.03
N THR A 199 -6.24 16.63 34.85
CA THR A 199 -7.52 17.34 34.65
C THR A 199 -7.79 17.53 33.15
N GLN A 200 -8.99 17.21 32.68
CA GLN A 200 -9.36 17.39 31.27
C GLN A 200 -9.51 18.89 30.95
N ILE A 201 -9.03 19.29 29.77
CA ILE A 201 -9.19 20.64 29.23
C ILE A 201 -10.32 20.59 28.19
N ASP A 202 -11.38 21.39 28.40
CA ASP A 202 -12.57 21.36 27.54
C ASP A 202 -12.33 21.99 26.14
N SER A 203 -11.39 22.92 26.04
CA SER A 203 -11.01 23.56 24.79
C SER A 203 -9.89 22.80 24.09
N LEU A 204 -10.05 22.55 22.78
CA LEU A 204 -9.00 22.04 21.91
C LEU A 204 -8.04 23.12 21.39
N THR A 205 -8.16 24.34 21.91
CA THR A 205 -7.27 25.48 21.62
C THR A 205 -6.65 26.00 22.91
N ILE A 206 -5.32 26.17 22.90
CA ILE A 206 -4.55 26.79 23.97
C ILE A 206 -4.02 28.13 23.46
N LYS A 207 -4.20 29.18 24.26
CA LYS A 207 -3.73 30.54 23.97
C LYS A 207 -2.82 31.02 25.10
N ALA A 208 -1.92 31.95 24.79
CA ALA A 208 -1.20 32.70 25.80
C ALA A 208 -2.18 33.54 26.62
N ASP A 209 -1.86 33.75 27.90
CA ASP A 209 -2.62 34.63 28.78
C ASP A 209 -2.40 36.12 28.44
N GLU A 210 -3.05 37.01 29.19
CA GLU A 210 -2.91 38.47 29.02
C GLU A 210 -1.48 38.97 29.26
N ASN A 211 -0.65 38.19 29.96
CA ASN A 211 0.75 38.49 30.25
C ASN A 211 1.72 37.88 29.21
N GLY A 212 1.22 37.24 28.16
CA GLY A 212 2.06 36.58 27.16
C GLY A 212 2.70 35.27 27.64
N THR A 213 2.10 34.62 28.64
CA THR A 213 2.55 33.38 29.26
C THR A 213 1.76 32.20 28.71
N SER A 214 2.39 31.05 28.47
CA SER A 214 1.61 29.83 28.24
C SER A 214 0.92 29.41 29.54
N PRO A 215 -0.39 29.12 29.55
CA PRO A 215 -1.12 28.69 30.74
C PRO A 215 -0.64 27.34 31.26
N TYR A 216 0.00 26.53 30.40
CA TYR A 216 0.55 25.22 30.73
C TYR A 216 1.97 25.10 30.21
N ALA A 217 2.86 24.47 30.99
CA ALA A 217 4.19 24.10 30.49
C ALA A 217 4.10 22.98 29.44
N SER A 218 3.25 21.99 29.71
CA SER A 218 2.97 20.86 28.84
C SER A 218 1.51 20.42 28.95
N ILE A 219 1.01 19.76 27.90
CA ILE A 219 -0.32 19.14 27.87
C ILE A 219 -0.21 17.67 27.44
N ILE A 220 -1.20 16.86 27.82
CA ILE A 220 -1.31 15.47 27.40
C ILE A 220 -2.47 15.35 26.40
N LEU A 221 -2.16 14.94 25.18
CA LEU A 221 -3.12 14.65 24.12
C LEU A 221 -3.40 13.14 24.12
N LYS A 222 -4.65 12.75 24.38
CA LYS A 222 -5.09 11.35 24.40
C LYS A 222 -6.00 11.03 23.22
N PHE A 223 -5.77 9.89 22.59
CA PHE A 223 -6.59 9.37 21.50
C PHE A 223 -6.57 7.84 21.44
N THR A 224 -7.63 7.26 20.89
CA THR A 224 -7.75 5.82 20.64
C THR A 224 -7.65 5.59 19.14
N THR A 225 -6.67 4.82 18.69
CA THR A 225 -6.47 4.50 17.26
C THR A 225 -6.67 3.02 17.01
N THR A 226 -7.25 2.66 15.87
CA THR A 226 -7.33 1.27 15.38
C THR A 226 -6.69 1.20 14.00
N GLU A 227 -5.51 0.58 13.90
CA GLU A 227 -4.70 0.58 12.69
C GLU A 227 -4.41 -0.83 12.18
N PRO A 228 -4.36 -1.04 10.85
CA PRO A 228 -3.83 -2.26 10.30
C PRO A 228 -2.32 -2.37 10.52
N LEU A 229 -1.80 -3.60 10.46
CA LEU A 229 -0.36 -3.84 10.39
C LEU A 229 0.16 -3.44 9.00
N LEU A 230 0.62 -2.19 8.87
CA LEU A 230 1.16 -1.69 7.61
C LEU A 230 2.57 -2.23 7.36
N PHE A 231 2.89 -2.49 6.08
CA PHE A 231 4.22 -2.88 5.59
C PHE A 231 4.79 -4.19 6.15
N LEU A 232 4.00 -4.98 6.88
CA LEU A 232 4.40 -6.30 7.35
C LEU A 232 3.74 -7.38 6.50
N SER A 233 4.39 -7.78 5.41
CA SER A 233 3.95 -8.97 4.67
C SER A 233 4.22 -10.22 5.53
N PRO A 234 3.35 -11.25 5.55
CA PRO A 234 2.21 -11.52 4.66
C PRO A 234 0.86 -11.01 5.20
N TYR A 235 0.83 -10.09 6.16
CA TYR A 235 -0.42 -9.46 6.58
C TYR A 235 -0.99 -8.57 5.48
N ARG A 236 -2.29 -8.32 5.54
CA ARG A 236 -3.00 -7.52 4.56
C ARG A 236 -3.41 -6.19 5.16
N SER A 237 -2.97 -5.10 4.54
CA SER A 237 -3.33 -3.75 4.96
C SER A 237 -4.17 -2.98 3.94
N GLY A 238 -4.13 -3.36 2.66
CA GLY A 238 -4.96 -2.83 1.58
C GLY A 238 -5.84 -3.88 0.87
N ASN A 239 -6.35 -3.53 -0.30
CA ASN A 239 -7.07 -4.44 -1.18
C ASN A 239 -6.04 -5.31 -1.91
N CYS A 240 -5.93 -6.56 -1.47
CA CYS A 240 -5.06 -7.49 -2.13
C CYS A 240 -5.85 -8.54 -2.93
N ASN A 241 -5.45 -8.84 -4.17
CA ASN A 241 -6.09 -9.89 -4.97
C ASN A 241 -5.84 -11.31 -4.41
N ASN A 242 -4.92 -11.43 -3.45
CA ASN A 242 -4.63 -12.65 -2.71
C ASN A 242 -5.34 -12.68 -1.34
N TYR A 243 -6.56 -13.21 -1.29
CA TYR A 243 -7.37 -13.30 -0.07
C TYR A 243 -7.13 -14.58 0.76
N ALA A 244 -6.13 -15.40 0.43
CA ALA A 244 -5.84 -16.63 1.15
C ALA A 244 -5.61 -16.35 2.65
N SER A 245 -6.21 -17.16 3.53
CA SER A 245 -5.98 -17.11 4.97
C SER A 245 -4.78 -17.97 5.34
N PHE A 246 -4.16 -17.74 6.49
CA PHE A 246 -3.12 -18.64 7.00
C PHE A 246 -3.74 -19.98 7.43
N LEU A 247 -3.08 -21.09 7.11
CA LEU A 247 -3.46 -22.44 7.53
C LEU A 247 -2.22 -23.09 8.17
N GLY A 248 -2.40 -24.02 9.12
CA GLY A 248 -1.26 -24.72 9.72
C GLY A 248 -0.40 -23.85 10.64
N LEU A 249 -0.93 -22.75 11.16
CA LEU A 249 -0.30 -21.99 12.23
C LEU A 249 -0.64 -22.61 13.58
N ASN A 250 0.36 -22.73 14.44
CA ASN A 250 0.24 -23.15 15.84
C ASN A 250 0.32 -21.92 16.76
N ASN A 251 1.40 -21.15 16.63
CA ASN A 251 1.65 -19.96 17.42
C ASN A 251 1.96 -18.76 16.53
N LEU A 252 1.44 -17.60 16.94
CA LEU A 252 1.69 -16.32 16.34
C LEU A 252 2.02 -15.31 17.43
N THR A 253 3.20 -14.69 17.33
CA THR A 253 3.62 -13.63 18.25
C THR A 253 3.93 -12.38 17.44
N ILE A 254 3.34 -11.25 17.81
CA ILE A 254 3.66 -9.94 17.22
C ILE A 254 4.33 -9.10 18.28
N THR A 255 5.48 -8.53 17.94
CA THR A 255 6.26 -7.63 18.79
C THR A 255 6.41 -6.30 18.05
N MET A 256 5.96 -5.22 18.69
CA MET A 256 6.01 -3.86 18.18
C MET A 256 6.88 -3.02 19.11
N ASN A 257 7.98 -2.48 18.59
CA ASN A 257 8.86 -1.62 19.36
C ASN A 257 8.48 -0.16 19.11
N LEU A 258 8.12 0.55 20.17
CA LEU A 258 7.76 1.96 20.12
C LEU A 258 9.03 2.81 20.10
N GLY A 259 9.07 3.78 19.20
CA GLY A 259 10.14 4.75 19.07
C GLY A 259 9.75 6.12 19.61
N ASP A 260 10.43 7.13 19.10
CA ASP A 260 10.17 8.54 19.40
C ASP A 260 8.90 9.06 18.69
N ALA A 261 8.15 9.92 19.37
CA ALA A 261 6.85 10.47 18.97
C ALA A 261 6.93 11.67 18.01
N THR A 262 8.13 12.09 17.59
CA THR A 262 8.35 13.18 16.63
C THR A 262 7.57 13.07 15.31
N ARG A 263 7.12 11.86 14.92
CA ARG A 263 6.34 11.62 13.70
C ARG A 263 4.88 11.26 13.94
N VAL A 264 4.41 11.30 15.18
CA VAL A 264 3.01 10.95 15.53
C VAL A 264 2.09 12.16 15.40
N MET A 265 2.65 13.36 15.42
CA MET A 265 1.93 14.62 15.40
C MET A 265 2.49 15.56 14.33
N SER A 266 1.58 16.27 13.65
CA SER A 266 1.87 17.33 12.67
C SER A 266 1.60 18.71 13.29
N ASN A 267 2.56 19.62 13.18
CA ASN A 267 2.50 20.94 13.78
C ASN A 267 2.74 22.07 12.76
N ALA A 268 1.91 23.09 12.84
CA ALA A 268 1.98 24.34 12.10
C ALA A 268 1.73 25.55 13.01
N SER A 269 1.93 25.40 14.33
CA SER A 269 1.64 26.44 15.32
C SER A 269 2.84 27.36 15.49
N TYR A 270 2.70 28.56 14.95
CA TYR A 270 3.65 29.65 15.09
C TYR A 270 2.96 30.83 15.78
N ALA A 271 3.69 31.51 16.68
CA ALA A 271 3.21 32.70 17.35
C ALA A 271 4.31 33.76 17.40
N LEU A 272 3.90 35.03 17.44
CA LEU A 272 4.81 36.16 17.61
C LEU A 272 5.34 36.20 19.06
N LEU A 273 6.62 36.50 19.18
CA LEU A 273 7.27 36.75 20.47
C LEU A 273 6.89 38.16 20.94
N ALA A 274 6.77 38.38 22.26
CA ALA A 274 6.34 39.69 22.77
C ALA A 274 7.34 40.83 22.47
N ASP A 275 8.63 40.47 22.28
CA ASP A 275 9.74 41.42 22.10
C ASP A 275 10.29 41.44 20.65
N GLU A 276 9.78 40.59 19.75
CA GLU A 276 10.28 40.50 18.37
C GLU A 276 9.13 40.43 17.34
N SER A 277 9.33 41.01 16.16
CA SER A 277 8.40 40.89 15.03
C SER A 277 8.50 39.54 14.29
N THR A 278 9.21 38.56 14.86
CA THR A 278 9.48 37.26 14.27
C THR A 278 8.60 36.18 14.89
N SER A 279 7.92 35.40 14.04
CA SER A 279 7.13 34.25 14.47
C SER A 279 8.03 33.07 14.84
N SER A 280 7.81 32.49 16.02
CA SER A 280 8.54 31.31 16.50
C SER A 280 7.64 30.09 16.65
N LYS A 281 8.25 28.90 16.62
CA LYS A 281 7.58 27.61 16.88
C LYS A 281 7.09 27.57 18.32
N THR A 282 5.79 27.34 18.51
CA THR A 282 5.15 27.36 19.84
C THR A 282 5.33 26.06 20.63
N ILE A 283 5.50 24.94 19.94
CA ILE A 283 5.76 23.61 20.52
C ILE A 283 7.24 23.31 20.40
N SER A 284 7.88 22.98 21.52
CA SER A 284 9.30 22.64 21.61
C SER A 284 9.55 21.15 21.41
N ASN A 285 8.69 20.30 21.96
CA ASN A 285 8.87 18.85 21.94
C ASN A 285 7.53 18.09 21.98
N VAL A 286 7.51 16.88 21.42
CA VAL A 286 6.40 15.94 21.55
C VAL A 286 6.97 14.57 21.88
N SER A 287 6.53 13.98 22.99
CA SER A 287 7.03 12.68 23.47
C SER A 287 5.88 11.73 23.81
N LEU A 288 6.18 10.42 23.77
CA LEU A 288 5.24 9.40 24.19
C LEU A 288 5.18 9.38 25.72
N SER A 289 4.01 9.68 26.29
CA SER A 289 3.79 9.62 27.74
C SER A 289 3.46 8.19 28.16
N ALA A 290 2.45 7.57 27.53
CA ALA A 290 2.05 6.20 27.82
C ALA A 290 1.21 5.61 26.67
N TYR A 291 1.16 4.28 26.61
CA TYR A 291 0.13 3.54 25.88
C TYR A 291 -0.71 2.72 26.88
N SER A 292 -1.98 2.48 26.55
CA SER A 292 -2.86 1.62 27.36
C SER A 292 -3.89 0.88 26.49
N ASN A 293 -4.51 -0.16 27.06
CA ASN A 293 -5.57 -0.95 26.41
C ASN A 293 -5.22 -1.47 25.00
N ALA A 294 -3.95 -1.83 24.75
CA ALA A 294 -3.52 -2.38 23.48
C ALA A 294 -4.15 -3.77 23.24
N LYS A 295 -4.89 -3.90 22.15
CA LYS A 295 -5.63 -5.10 21.76
C LYS A 295 -5.38 -5.43 20.29
N LEU A 296 -5.19 -6.70 19.99
CA LEU A 296 -5.13 -7.23 18.64
C LEU A 296 -6.48 -7.85 18.27
N LEU A 297 -7.07 -7.38 17.17
CA LEU A 297 -8.33 -7.85 16.62
C LEU A 297 -8.03 -8.74 15.40
N LEU A 298 -8.48 -9.99 15.45
CA LEU A 298 -8.31 -10.94 14.36
C LEU A 298 -9.49 -11.91 14.28
N ASN A 299 -9.57 -12.63 13.16
CA ASN A 299 -10.69 -13.50 12.86
C ASN A 299 -10.22 -14.93 12.51
N PHE A 300 -10.85 -15.91 13.16
CA PHE A 300 -10.66 -17.33 12.92
C PHE A 300 -11.82 -17.91 12.11
N LEU A 301 -11.46 -18.64 11.05
CA LEU A 301 -12.39 -19.30 10.14
C LEU A 301 -12.25 -20.82 10.26
N THR A 302 -13.31 -21.49 10.67
CA THR A 302 -13.36 -22.96 10.64
C THR A 302 -13.80 -23.42 9.25
N ILE A 303 -12.94 -24.18 8.58
CA ILE A 303 -13.19 -24.66 7.22
C ILE A 303 -14.19 -25.84 7.27
N PRO A 304 -15.31 -25.80 6.52
CA PRO A 304 -16.22 -26.94 6.40
C PRO A 304 -15.53 -28.20 5.84
N PRO A 305 -15.92 -29.42 6.26
CA PRO A 305 -15.26 -30.66 5.81
C PRO A 305 -15.20 -30.85 4.28
N VAL A 306 -16.26 -30.44 3.57
CA VAL A 306 -16.34 -30.53 2.10
C VAL A 306 -15.29 -29.65 1.41
N LEU A 307 -14.97 -28.50 2.00
CA LEU A 307 -13.93 -27.61 1.50
C LEU A 307 -12.54 -28.05 1.94
N MET A 308 -12.42 -28.56 3.17
CA MET A 308 -11.16 -29.08 3.69
C MET A 308 -10.60 -30.23 2.83
N ALA A 309 -11.46 -31.10 2.31
CA ALA A 309 -11.07 -32.17 1.40
C ALA A 309 -10.49 -31.69 0.05
N LYS A 310 -10.75 -30.43 -0.32
CA LYS A 310 -10.26 -29.81 -1.57
C LYS A 310 -9.01 -28.94 -1.37
N ILE A 311 -8.64 -28.65 -0.12
CA ILE A 311 -7.52 -27.78 0.21
C ILE A 311 -6.28 -28.64 0.45
N GLU A 312 -5.18 -28.30 -0.21
CA GLU A 312 -3.90 -28.96 0.03
C GLU A 312 -3.36 -28.62 1.42
N PRO A 313 -2.68 -29.56 2.11
CA PRO A 313 -2.11 -29.33 3.43
C PRO A 313 -1.00 -28.27 3.41
N LYS A 314 -0.37 -28.02 2.26
CA LYS A 314 0.63 -26.98 2.04
C LYS A 314 -0.07 -25.68 1.64
N ASN A 315 0.02 -24.68 2.50
CA ASN A 315 -0.50 -23.35 2.22
C ASN A 315 0.65 -22.43 1.79
N VAL A 316 0.49 -21.79 0.63
CA VAL A 316 1.44 -20.84 0.05
C VAL A 316 0.75 -19.50 -0.14
N VAL A 317 1.32 -18.45 0.44
CA VAL A 317 0.87 -17.07 0.26
C VAL A 317 2.02 -16.18 -0.21
N ASN A 318 1.69 -15.06 -0.83
CA ASN A 318 2.69 -14.11 -1.29
C ASN A 318 3.32 -13.38 -0.10
N TYR A 319 4.60 -13.07 -0.26
CA TYR A 319 5.40 -12.39 0.75
C TYR A 319 6.28 -11.34 0.08
N ASN A 320 6.29 -10.13 0.64
CA ASN A 320 7.19 -9.05 0.24
C ASN A 320 8.06 -8.66 1.44
N GLN A 321 9.38 -8.76 1.27
CA GLN A 321 10.35 -8.28 2.24
C GLN A 321 10.79 -6.86 1.87
N TYR A 322 10.72 -5.96 2.84
CA TYR A 322 11.19 -4.58 2.71
C TYR A 322 12.52 -4.42 3.45
N THR A 323 13.57 -4.06 2.72
CA THR A 323 14.89 -3.79 3.31
C THR A 323 15.33 -2.38 2.93
N ALA A 324 15.67 -1.57 3.94
CA ALA A 324 16.16 -0.21 3.74
C ALA A 324 17.68 -0.15 3.98
N TYR A 325 18.37 0.57 3.11
CA TYR A 325 19.76 0.95 3.28
C TYR A 325 19.84 2.48 3.30
N ASN A 326 20.52 3.04 4.29
CA ASN A 326 20.63 4.47 4.48
C ASN A 326 22.09 4.93 4.45
N TYR A 327 22.30 6.14 3.95
CA TYR A 327 23.61 6.81 3.94
C TYR A 327 23.42 8.30 4.21
N SER A 328 24.06 8.80 5.26
CA SER A 328 23.98 10.21 5.66
C SER A 328 25.29 10.91 5.32
N PRO A 329 25.39 11.59 4.16
CA PRO A 329 26.54 12.44 3.86
C PRO A 329 26.57 13.65 4.81
N SER A 330 27.77 14.14 5.13
CA SER A 330 27.95 15.37 5.94
C SER A 330 27.73 16.66 5.15
N THR A 331 27.38 16.56 3.85
CA THR A 331 27.20 17.71 2.97
C THR A 331 25.89 18.42 3.30
N VAL A 332 25.99 19.72 3.56
CA VAL A 332 24.82 20.60 3.76
C VAL A 332 24.44 21.19 2.41
N ILE A 333 23.18 21.02 2.00
CA ILE A 333 22.64 21.65 0.80
C ILE A 333 21.93 22.93 1.24
N ALA A 334 22.41 24.09 0.76
CA ALA A 334 21.77 25.37 1.03
C ALA A 334 20.31 25.40 0.51
N GLY A 335 19.50 26.31 1.04
CA GLY A 335 18.13 26.49 0.55
C GLY A 335 18.11 26.80 -0.95
N GLU A 336 17.17 26.21 -1.67
CA GLU A 336 16.97 26.35 -3.13
C GLU A 336 18.17 25.91 -4.01
N ALA A 337 19.22 25.35 -3.41
CA ALA A 337 20.42 24.88 -4.12
C ALA A 337 20.33 23.40 -4.50
N SER A 338 21.16 22.99 -5.46
CA SER A 338 21.32 21.59 -5.87
C SER A 338 22.71 21.07 -5.57
N SER A 339 22.81 19.79 -5.18
CA SER A 339 24.09 19.11 -4.97
C SER A 339 24.01 17.66 -5.46
N GLN A 340 25.11 17.17 -6.01
CA GLN A 340 25.25 15.77 -6.40
C GLN A 340 25.76 14.96 -5.21
N LEU A 341 25.04 13.89 -4.88
CA LEU A 341 25.38 12.97 -3.81
C LEU A 341 25.51 11.56 -4.38
N SER A 342 26.57 10.87 -3.97
CA SER A 342 26.83 9.48 -4.31
C SER A 342 26.41 8.58 -3.17
N PHE A 343 25.77 7.47 -3.49
CA PHE A 343 25.47 6.40 -2.54
C PHE A 343 26.54 5.32 -2.60
N ASN A 344 26.88 4.72 -1.46
CA ASN A 344 27.92 3.70 -1.40
C ASN A 344 27.50 2.44 -2.17
N ASN A 345 28.48 1.69 -2.67
CA ASN A 345 28.20 0.42 -3.33
C ASN A 345 27.61 -0.60 -2.33
N ILE A 346 26.44 -1.13 -2.63
CA ILE A 346 25.76 -2.16 -1.85
C ILE A 346 25.62 -3.43 -2.66
N GLN A 347 25.90 -4.57 -2.03
CA GLN A 347 25.72 -5.88 -2.61
C GLN A 347 24.34 -6.44 -2.24
N LEU A 348 23.52 -6.71 -3.26
CA LEU A 348 22.23 -7.36 -3.15
C LEU A 348 22.38 -8.87 -3.44
N ASN A 349 21.65 -9.70 -2.70
CA ASN A 349 21.66 -11.18 -2.83
C ASN A 349 20.67 -11.74 -3.85
N GLN A 350 19.84 -10.87 -4.42
CA GLN A 350 18.89 -11.16 -5.50
C GLN A 350 18.55 -9.87 -6.22
N ILE A 351 17.99 -9.97 -7.43
CA ILE A 351 17.39 -8.83 -8.10
C ILE A 351 16.03 -8.52 -7.44
N PRO A 352 15.84 -7.36 -6.80
CA PRO A 352 14.58 -7.01 -6.16
C PRO A 352 13.49 -6.76 -7.22
N SER A 353 12.23 -6.83 -6.82
CA SER A 353 11.11 -6.55 -7.73
C SER A 353 10.90 -5.06 -7.96
N LYS A 354 11.17 -4.24 -6.95
CA LYS A 354 11.16 -2.77 -7.06
C LYS A 354 12.26 -2.17 -6.20
N ILE A 355 12.78 -1.04 -6.64
CA ILE A 355 13.76 -0.24 -5.92
C ILE A 355 13.21 1.17 -5.77
N LEU A 356 13.21 1.67 -4.54
CA LEU A 356 12.83 3.04 -4.21
C LEU A 356 14.07 3.81 -3.79
N ILE A 357 14.29 4.97 -4.41
CA ILE A 357 15.38 5.86 -4.09
C ILE A 357 14.83 7.23 -3.75
N PHE A 358 15.20 7.75 -2.59
CA PHE A 358 14.76 9.06 -2.11
C PHE A 358 15.74 9.62 -1.08
N ALA A 359 15.65 10.92 -0.80
CA ALA A 359 16.41 11.59 0.24
C ALA A 359 15.47 12.32 1.20
N LYS A 360 15.76 12.26 2.50
CA LYS A 360 14.99 12.97 3.53
C LYS A 360 15.92 13.77 4.43
N LYS A 361 15.37 14.76 5.14
CA LYS A 361 16.08 15.43 6.24
C LYS A 361 16.46 14.41 7.32
N ALA A 362 17.72 14.41 7.77
CA ALA A 362 18.24 13.43 8.72
C ALA A 362 17.50 13.44 10.07
N GLN A 363 17.18 14.63 10.58
CA GLN A 363 16.42 14.82 11.83
C GLN A 363 15.11 15.53 11.51
N GLN A 364 14.04 14.76 11.37
CA GLN A 364 12.69 15.30 11.15
C GLN A 364 12.09 15.70 12.50
N THR A 365 11.40 16.84 12.50
CA THR A 365 10.63 17.35 13.63
C THR A 365 9.14 17.21 13.36
N THR A 366 8.30 17.44 14.36
CA THR A 366 6.84 17.43 14.22
C THR A 366 6.29 18.51 13.28
N TYR A 367 7.11 19.50 12.92
CA TYR A 367 6.76 20.57 11.97
C TYR A 367 7.10 20.20 10.53
N ASP A 368 7.98 19.22 10.33
CA ASP A 368 8.36 18.76 9.00
C ASP A 368 7.30 17.77 8.51
N SER A 369 6.74 18.00 7.31
CA SER A 369 5.92 16.97 6.68
C SER A 369 6.76 15.75 6.28
N ASN A 370 6.12 14.66 5.86
CA ASN A 370 6.82 13.52 5.26
C ASN A 370 7.33 13.83 3.83
N PHE A 371 8.07 14.93 3.68
CA PHE A 371 8.67 15.36 2.43
C PHE A 371 10.02 14.66 2.16
N PHE A 372 10.41 14.77 0.90
CA PHE A 372 11.60 14.25 0.25
C PHE A 372 12.29 15.40 -0.48
N MET A 373 13.60 15.29 -0.72
CA MET A 373 14.27 16.22 -1.63
C MET A 373 13.90 15.94 -3.07
N VAL A 374 13.94 16.98 -3.91
CA VAL A 374 13.62 16.87 -5.33
C VAL A 374 14.77 16.20 -6.07
N ILE A 375 14.46 15.20 -6.90
CA ILE A 375 15.42 14.53 -7.76
C ILE A 375 15.43 15.22 -9.12
N SER A 376 16.58 15.78 -9.50
CA SER A 376 16.74 16.43 -10.81
C SER A 376 17.35 15.49 -11.86
N LYS A 377 18.36 14.71 -11.46
CA LYS A 377 19.09 13.76 -12.32
C LYS A 377 19.57 12.57 -11.53
N VAL A 378 19.62 11.40 -12.17
CA VAL A 378 20.04 10.13 -11.58
C VAL A 378 20.98 9.41 -12.54
N SER A 379 22.04 8.81 -12.02
CA SER A 379 22.91 7.87 -12.72
C SER A 379 23.09 6.62 -11.87
N ILE A 380 22.59 5.48 -12.34
CA ILE A 380 22.65 4.20 -11.61
C ILE A 380 23.70 3.29 -12.25
N ASN A 381 24.54 2.72 -11.39
CA ASN A 381 25.43 1.62 -11.70
C ASN A 381 24.82 0.35 -11.11
N PHE A 382 24.48 -0.61 -11.95
CA PHE A 382 23.88 -1.88 -11.53
C PHE A 382 24.61 -3.05 -12.20
N ALA A 383 25.08 -3.98 -11.37
CA ALA A 383 25.94 -5.09 -11.78
C ALA A 383 27.17 -4.58 -12.57
N ASN A 384 27.27 -4.95 -13.85
CA ASN A 384 28.38 -4.60 -14.73
C ASN A 384 28.07 -3.39 -15.64
N LYS A 385 26.90 -2.76 -15.49
CA LYS A 385 26.48 -1.61 -16.31
C LYS A 385 26.54 -0.33 -15.50
N SER A 386 27.18 0.69 -16.04
CA SER A 386 27.31 2.01 -15.43
C SER A 386 26.56 3.08 -16.20
N GLY A 387 26.16 4.16 -15.51
CA GLY A 387 25.55 5.33 -16.13
C GLY A 387 24.10 5.13 -16.61
N LEU A 388 23.39 4.12 -16.11
CA LEU A 388 21.98 3.89 -16.46
C LEU A 388 21.14 5.08 -16.00
N LEU A 389 20.17 5.48 -16.82
CA LEU A 389 19.27 6.63 -16.59
C LEU A 389 19.94 8.01 -16.55
N SER A 390 21.24 8.12 -16.83
CA SER A 390 21.98 9.41 -16.84
C SER A 390 21.45 10.44 -17.85
N SER A 391 20.80 9.97 -18.92
CA SER A 391 20.17 10.82 -19.94
C SER A 391 18.71 11.15 -19.66
N ALA A 392 18.09 10.56 -18.62
CA ALA A 392 16.70 10.78 -18.30
C ALA A 392 16.49 12.17 -17.68
N ASN A 393 15.48 12.89 -18.17
CA ASN A 393 15.03 14.13 -17.56
C ASN A 393 14.06 13.85 -16.39
N GLN A 394 13.75 14.88 -15.59
CA GLN A 394 12.88 14.73 -14.43
C GLN A 394 11.48 14.20 -14.77
N VAL A 395 10.92 14.59 -15.93
CA VAL A 395 9.60 14.12 -16.38
C VAL A 395 9.63 12.63 -16.73
N GLN A 396 10.68 12.16 -17.39
CA GLN A 396 10.88 10.75 -17.73
C GLN A 396 11.08 9.89 -16.47
N LEU A 397 11.78 10.42 -15.47
CA LEU A 397 11.93 9.77 -14.17
C LEU A 397 10.59 9.66 -13.42
N TYR A 398 9.75 10.69 -13.53
CA TYR A 398 8.39 10.68 -12.99
C TYR A 398 7.51 9.65 -13.71
N ASP A 399 7.46 9.68 -15.05
CA ASP A 399 6.65 8.75 -15.84
C ASP A 399 7.04 7.28 -15.58
N MET A 400 8.34 7.02 -15.46
CA MET A 400 8.85 5.70 -15.06
C MET A 400 8.37 5.30 -13.65
N SER A 401 8.44 6.23 -12.70
CA SER A 401 8.02 5.96 -11.32
C SER A 401 6.52 5.69 -11.21
N VAL A 402 5.69 6.46 -11.91
CA VAL A 402 4.23 6.26 -11.95
C VAL A 402 3.86 4.94 -12.61
N LYS A 403 4.51 4.58 -13.73
CA LYS A 403 4.33 3.25 -14.34
C LYS A 403 4.68 2.11 -13.40
N ASN A 404 5.62 2.35 -12.47
CA ASN A 404 5.97 1.38 -11.45
C ASN A 404 5.11 1.45 -10.18
N GLY A 405 4.01 2.21 -10.16
CA GLY A 405 3.02 2.23 -9.08
C GLY A 405 3.18 3.38 -8.08
N LEU A 406 4.00 4.39 -8.37
CA LEU A 406 4.04 5.61 -7.55
C LEU A 406 2.73 6.39 -7.68
N GLN A 407 2.09 6.66 -6.55
CA GLN A 407 0.83 7.42 -6.46
C GLN A 407 1.14 8.88 -6.12
N MET A 408 1.74 9.63 -7.03
CA MET A 408 2.04 11.06 -6.84
C MET A 408 1.75 11.81 -8.13
N ASN A 409 1.35 13.08 -8.01
CA ASN A 409 1.24 13.95 -9.18
C ASN A 409 2.59 14.60 -9.49
N PHE A 410 2.71 15.21 -10.67
CA PHE A 410 3.97 15.83 -11.10
C PHE A 410 4.38 17.04 -10.23
N TYR A 411 3.43 17.83 -9.71
CA TYR A 411 3.74 18.98 -8.85
C TYR A 411 4.33 18.56 -7.50
N GLU A 412 3.87 17.44 -6.97
CA GLU A 412 4.45 16.80 -5.78
C GLU A 412 5.86 16.33 -6.10
N PHE A 413 6.04 15.62 -7.23
CA PHE A 413 7.33 15.08 -7.63
C PHE A 413 8.36 16.17 -7.97
N SER A 414 7.96 17.25 -8.64
CA SER A 414 8.85 18.35 -9.02
C SER A 414 9.21 19.27 -7.85
N GLY A 415 8.51 19.15 -6.71
CA GLY A 415 8.82 19.87 -5.47
C GLY A 415 8.34 21.32 -5.40
N SER A 416 7.53 21.77 -6.36
CA SER A 416 7.02 23.15 -6.37
C SER A 416 5.62 23.26 -6.97
N GLY A 417 4.81 24.14 -6.38
CA GLY A 417 3.48 24.53 -6.84
C GLY A 417 3.29 26.04 -6.74
N ILE A 418 2.29 26.58 -7.45
CA ILE A 418 1.93 28.00 -7.36
C ILE A 418 0.74 28.14 -6.41
N SER A 419 0.86 29.03 -5.43
CA SER A 419 -0.23 29.52 -4.59
C SER A 419 -0.24 31.04 -4.61
N ASN A 420 -1.31 31.67 -4.14
CA ASN A 420 -1.32 33.12 -3.94
C ASN A 420 -0.89 33.45 -2.50
N ASN A 421 -0.14 34.53 -2.32
CA ASN A 421 0.07 35.12 -0.99
C ASN A 421 -1.18 35.91 -0.53
N GLU A 422 -1.10 36.52 0.65
CA GLU A 422 -2.20 37.33 1.22
C GLU A 422 -2.56 38.54 0.35
N ASP A 423 -1.60 39.09 -0.41
CA ASP A 423 -1.79 40.21 -1.34
C ASP A 423 -2.39 39.78 -2.70
N GLY A 424 -2.54 38.47 -2.93
CA GLY A 424 -3.07 37.90 -4.17
C GLY A 424 -2.02 37.66 -5.27
N ASP A 425 -0.74 37.92 -5.00
CA ASP A 425 0.37 37.66 -5.92
C ASP A 425 0.74 36.16 -5.94
N PRO A 426 1.07 35.59 -7.11
CA PRO A 426 1.49 34.20 -7.21
C PRO A 426 2.89 34.00 -6.61
N VAL A 427 2.98 33.07 -5.66
CA VAL A 427 4.20 32.66 -4.96
C VAL A 427 4.42 31.16 -5.15
N LEU A 428 5.69 30.79 -5.32
CA LEU A 428 6.11 29.40 -5.38
C LEU A 428 6.11 28.80 -3.96
N VAL A 429 5.33 27.74 -3.77
CA VAL A 429 5.22 27.00 -2.51
C VAL A 429 5.92 25.65 -2.68
N PRO A 430 6.82 25.25 -1.76
CA PRO A 430 7.49 23.97 -1.80
C PRO A 430 6.54 22.82 -1.50
N THR A 431 6.60 21.77 -2.32
CA THR A 431 5.78 20.56 -2.17
C THR A 431 6.62 19.39 -1.64
N ILE A 432 6.02 18.21 -1.51
CA ILE A 432 6.62 17.05 -0.82
C ILE A 432 7.86 16.44 -1.50
N GLY A 433 8.15 16.71 -2.78
CA GLY A 433 9.37 16.26 -3.47
C GLY A 433 9.30 14.86 -4.11
N SER A 434 10.45 14.28 -4.48
CA SER A 434 10.51 13.13 -5.40
C SER A 434 10.85 11.79 -4.73
N ILE A 435 10.20 10.72 -5.18
CA ILE A 435 10.58 9.33 -4.91
C ILE A 435 10.77 8.62 -6.25
N LEU A 436 11.99 8.16 -6.54
CA LEU A 436 12.24 7.40 -7.76
C LEU A 436 11.90 5.91 -7.52
N CYS A 437 10.92 5.39 -8.28
CA CYS A 437 10.54 3.98 -8.24
C CYS A 437 10.97 3.28 -9.55
N VAL A 438 11.86 2.29 -9.42
CA VAL A 438 12.46 1.59 -10.57
C VAL A 438 12.17 0.09 -10.48
N ASP A 439 11.78 -0.50 -11.60
CA ASP A 439 11.75 -1.94 -11.80
C ASP A 439 13.07 -2.39 -12.47
N PRO A 440 13.95 -3.11 -11.76
CA PRO A 440 15.25 -3.47 -12.31
C PRO A 440 15.17 -4.29 -13.60
N ALA A 441 14.16 -5.15 -13.76
CA ALA A 441 14.06 -6.01 -14.93
C ALA A 441 13.72 -5.25 -16.21
N ILE A 442 13.00 -4.13 -16.09
CA ILE A 442 12.49 -3.38 -17.24
C ILE A 442 13.29 -2.10 -17.47
N ASP A 443 13.51 -1.35 -16.41
CA ASP A 443 14.09 -0.01 -16.52
C ASP A 443 15.62 -0.03 -16.57
N LEU A 444 16.26 -1.01 -15.90
CA LEU A 444 17.72 -1.09 -15.82
C LEU A 444 18.36 -1.95 -16.92
N SER A 445 17.58 -2.39 -17.91
CA SER A 445 18.07 -3.13 -19.09
C SER A 445 19.00 -4.29 -18.73
N ILE A 446 18.58 -5.15 -17.80
CA ILE A 446 19.38 -6.31 -17.36
C ILE A 446 19.53 -7.34 -18.49
N GLU A 447 20.51 -8.24 -18.38
CA GLU A 447 20.72 -9.30 -19.37
C GLU A 447 19.54 -10.29 -19.38
N SER A 448 19.30 -10.92 -20.53
CA SER A 448 18.13 -11.79 -20.76
C SER A 448 18.05 -13.00 -19.84
N GLN A 449 19.17 -13.47 -19.30
CA GLN A 449 19.25 -14.57 -18.35
C GLN A 449 18.81 -14.22 -16.93
N TYR A 450 18.55 -12.93 -16.66
CA TYR A 450 18.11 -12.44 -15.36
C TYR A 450 16.71 -11.84 -15.42
N THR A 451 16.02 -11.86 -14.29
CA THR A 451 14.73 -11.21 -14.06
C THR A 451 14.57 -10.87 -12.57
N ASN A 452 13.50 -10.19 -12.21
CA ASN A 452 13.16 -9.95 -10.81
C ASN A 452 13.04 -11.28 -10.06
N MET A 453 13.51 -11.34 -8.81
CA MET A 453 13.65 -12.57 -7.99
C MET A 453 14.70 -13.57 -8.48
N SER A 454 15.55 -13.24 -9.46
CA SER A 454 16.74 -14.04 -9.74
C SER A 454 17.73 -13.95 -8.58
N ALA A 455 18.10 -15.10 -8.01
CA ALA A 455 19.13 -15.16 -6.98
C ALA A 455 20.53 -14.94 -7.58
N GLY A 456 21.37 -14.19 -6.87
CA GLY A 456 22.72 -13.86 -7.33
C GLY A 456 23.29 -12.66 -6.58
N GLN A 457 24.58 -12.40 -6.71
CA GLN A 457 25.21 -11.24 -6.09
C GLN A 457 25.28 -10.09 -7.09
N TYR A 458 24.57 -8.99 -6.82
CA TYR A 458 24.52 -7.81 -7.68
C TYR A 458 24.94 -6.57 -6.91
N ASN A 459 25.95 -5.88 -7.42
CA ASN A 459 26.40 -4.62 -6.85
C ASN A 459 25.56 -3.46 -7.41
N MET A 460 25.16 -2.54 -6.55
CA MET A 460 24.43 -1.35 -6.91
C MET A 460 25.06 -0.12 -6.27
N GLN A 461 25.25 0.91 -7.09
CA GLN A 461 25.68 2.24 -6.69
C GLN A 461 24.91 3.27 -7.52
N PHE A 462 24.66 4.46 -6.99
CA PHE A 462 24.07 5.53 -7.78
C PHE A 462 24.59 6.89 -7.38
N ASP A 463 24.57 7.81 -8.34
CA ASP A 463 24.83 9.23 -8.17
C ASP A 463 23.57 10.00 -8.50
N ILE A 464 23.08 10.79 -7.57
CA ILE A 464 21.83 11.56 -7.74
C ILE A 464 22.07 13.02 -7.42
N THR A 465 21.55 13.89 -8.27
CA THR A 465 21.49 15.33 -8.00
C THR A 465 20.17 15.65 -7.31
N PHE A 466 20.26 16.06 -6.04
CA PHE A 466 19.12 16.53 -5.27
C PHE A 466 19.08 18.05 -5.25
N GLN A 467 17.87 18.60 -5.37
CA GLN A 467 17.58 20.00 -5.13
C GLN A 467 16.84 20.13 -3.79
N ASN A 468 17.31 21.06 -2.96
CA ASN A 468 16.62 21.44 -1.73
C ASN A 468 15.52 22.45 -2.09
N GLN A 469 14.25 22.06 -2.02
CA GLN A 469 13.14 22.99 -2.28
C GLN A 469 12.85 23.95 -1.12
N THR A 470 13.48 23.76 0.05
CA THR A 470 13.24 24.60 1.23
C THR A 470 14.15 25.83 1.22
N LYS A 471 13.75 26.86 1.98
CA LYS A 471 14.58 28.06 2.20
C LYS A 471 15.67 27.84 3.26
N GLU A 472 15.60 26.75 4.01
CA GLU A 472 16.56 26.39 5.05
C GLU A 472 17.66 25.46 4.50
N ALA A 473 18.84 25.49 5.10
CA ALA A 473 19.90 24.55 4.78
C ALA A 473 19.61 23.17 5.39
N ILE A 474 19.65 22.11 4.58
CA ILE A 474 19.32 20.74 5.00
C ILE A 474 20.50 19.81 4.76
N THR A 475 20.79 18.94 5.75
CA THR A 475 21.64 17.76 5.58
C THR A 475 20.77 16.55 5.26
N PRO A 476 20.80 16.03 4.03
CA PRO A 476 19.99 14.88 3.65
C PRO A 476 20.59 13.54 4.10
N THR A 477 19.71 12.59 4.37
CA THR A 477 20.00 11.16 4.43
C THR A 477 19.38 10.50 3.20
N LEU A 478 20.22 9.77 2.46
CA LEU A 478 19.84 8.97 1.30
C LEU A 478 19.29 7.63 1.73
N TYR A 479 18.21 7.21 1.09
CA TYR A 479 17.56 5.93 1.33
C TYR A 479 17.43 5.14 0.03
N LEU A 480 17.81 3.87 0.10
CA LEU A 480 17.58 2.84 -0.89
C LEU A 480 16.70 1.76 -0.25
N VAL A 481 15.42 1.71 -0.63
CA VAL A 481 14.50 0.67 -0.16
C VAL A 481 14.28 -0.33 -1.26
N VAL A 482 14.64 -1.58 -1.00
CA VAL A 482 14.44 -2.69 -1.94
C VAL A 482 13.23 -3.52 -1.51
N VAL A 483 12.40 -3.87 -2.49
CA VAL A 483 11.21 -4.71 -2.31
C VAL A 483 11.49 -6.07 -2.91
N ASN A 484 11.68 -7.06 -2.05
CA ASN A 484 12.00 -8.42 -2.41
C ASN A 484 10.74 -9.28 -2.36
N SER A 485 10.21 -9.65 -3.51
CA SER A 485 9.07 -10.57 -3.59
C SER A 485 9.51 -12.01 -3.34
N GLY A 486 8.60 -12.79 -2.77
CA GLY A 486 8.79 -14.18 -2.41
C GLY A 486 7.48 -14.85 -2.01
N VAL A 487 7.62 -16.03 -1.39
CA VAL A 487 6.49 -16.82 -0.91
C VAL A 487 6.68 -17.20 0.55
N PHE A 488 5.59 -17.16 1.30
CA PHE A 488 5.50 -17.72 2.64
C PHE A 488 4.79 -19.06 2.55
N ILE A 489 5.45 -20.11 3.04
CA ILE A 489 4.96 -21.49 2.98
C ILE A 489 4.72 -21.97 4.40
N THR A 490 3.59 -22.63 4.59
CA THR A 490 3.22 -23.30 5.85
C THR A 490 2.80 -24.73 5.56
N GLU A 491 3.40 -25.66 6.30
CA GLU A 491 3.14 -27.09 6.17
C GLU A 491 3.36 -27.77 7.53
N ASN A 492 2.37 -28.55 7.97
CA ASN A 492 2.43 -29.37 9.19
C ASN A 492 2.95 -28.65 10.46
N GLY A 493 2.56 -27.39 10.68
CA GLY A 493 2.96 -26.61 11.86
C GLY A 493 4.36 -25.98 11.76
N THR A 494 5.00 -26.07 10.60
CA THR A 494 6.25 -25.36 10.27
C THR A 494 6.00 -24.30 9.22
N SER A 495 6.78 -23.22 9.28
CA SER A 495 6.66 -22.06 8.40
C SER A 495 8.03 -21.66 7.86
N SER A 496 8.08 -21.14 6.64
CA SER A 496 9.30 -20.60 6.03
C SER A 496 9.01 -19.45 5.08
N PHE A 497 9.91 -18.47 5.07
CA PHE A 497 9.91 -17.36 4.11
C PHE A 497 11.01 -17.61 3.08
N ASN A 498 10.63 -17.70 1.81
CA ASN A 498 11.58 -17.92 0.72
C ASN A 498 11.50 -16.75 -0.27
N THR A 499 12.64 -16.12 -0.54
CA THR A 499 12.82 -15.10 -1.59
C THR A 499 13.87 -15.60 -2.60
N GLY A 500 13.96 -14.96 -3.77
CA GLY A 500 15.03 -15.29 -4.72
C GLY A 500 14.86 -16.67 -5.37
N LEU A 501 13.63 -16.99 -5.78
CA LEU A 501 13.24 -18.36 -6.17
C LEU A 501 13.71 -18.76 -7.58
N LEU A 502 14.13 -17.82 -8.42
CA LEU A 502 14.35 -18.07 -9.84
C LEU A 502 15.83 -18.31 -10.14
N THR A 503 16.13 -19.45 -10.77
CA THR A 503 17.43 -19.76 -11.34
C THR A 503 17.51 -19.29 -12.79
N GLN A 504 18.73 -19.08 -13.30
CA GLN A 504 18.96 -18.60 -14.68
C GLN A 504 18.33 -19.53 -15.73
N GLU A 505 18.44 -20.84 -15.54
CA GLU A 505 17.89 -21.86 -16.45
C GLU A 505 16.36 -21.77 -16.54
N MET A 506 15.68 -21.70 -15.40
CA MET A 506 14.21 -21.55 -15.36
C MET A 506 13.75 -20.26 -16.06
N VAL A 507 14.53 -19.18 -15.94
CA VAL A 507 14.23 -17.89 -16.58
C VAL A 507 14.37 -18.00 -18.09
N LEU A 508 15.44 -18.61 -18.59
CA LEU A 508 15.66 -18.78 -20.02
C LEU A 508 14.58 -19.68 -20.64
N ASP A 509 14.26 -20.81 -20.01
CA ASP A 509 13.22 -21.72 -20.47
C ASP A 509 11.83 -21.09 -20.49
N THR A 510 11.55 -20.22 -19.51
CA THR A 510 10.27 -19.51 -19.45
C THR A 510 10.19 -18.40 -20.49
N LYS A 511 11.29 -17.65 -20.72
CA LYS A 511 11.34 -16.60 -21.75
C LYS A 511 11.29 -17.15 -23.18
N ALA A 512 11.62 -18.42 -23.37
CA ALA A 512 11.45 -19.09 -24.66
C ALA A 512 9.98 -19.40 -25.01
N LYS A 513 9.07 -19.37 -24.02
CA LYS A 513 7.63 -19.60 -24.22
C LYS A 513 6.93 -18.32 -24.66
N GLU A 514 5.78 -18.46 -25.31
CA GLU A 514 4.94 -17.31 -25.67
C GLU A 514 4.50 -16.54 -24.42
N ALA A 515 4.55 -15.21 -24.51
CA ALA A 515 4.12 -14.33 -23.43
C ALA A 515 2.61 -14.48 -23.20
N VAL A 516 2.22 -14.82 -21.98
CA VAL A 516 0.81 -15.05 -21.61
C VAL A 516 0.05 -13.74 -21.44
N MET A 517 0.72 -12.68 -21.01
CA MET A 517 0.12 -11.38 -20.69
C MET A 517 1.20 -10.30 -20.77
N ASP A 518 0.82 -9.08 -21.14
CA ASP A 518 1.65 -7.90 -21.03
C ASP A 518 1.66 -7.36 -19.60
N LYS A 519 2.73 -6.63 -19.23
CA LYS A 519 2.87 -6.12 -17.87
C LYS A 519 1.80 -5.10 -17.50
N GLN A 520 1.38 -4.25 -18.45
CA GLN A 520 0.43 -3.19 -18.14
C GLN A 520 -0.94 -3.76 -17.77
N THR A 521 -1.47 -4.68 -18.58
CA THR A 521 -2.70 -5.42 -18.23
C THR A 521 -2.51 -6.22 -16.94
N TYR A 522 -1.34 -6.80 -16.69
CA TYR A 522 -1.05 -7.46 -15.42
C TYR A 522 -1.12 -6.48 -14.22
N GLU A 523 -0.56 -5.29 -14.34
CA GLU A 523 -0.56 -4.31 -13.25
C GLU A 523 -1.96 -3.69 -13.02
N GLU A 524 -2.72 -3.46 -14.09
CA GLU A 524 -4.08 -2.89 -14.04
C GLU A 524 -5.12 -3.94 -13.57
N ASP A 525 -5.17 -5.12 -14.20
CA ASP A 525 -6.19 -6.13 -13.92
C ASP A 525 -5.84 -7.08 -12.77
N VAL A 526 -4.54 -7.39 -12.58
CA VAL A 526 -4.09 -8.44 -11.64
C VAL A 526 -3.47 -7.86 -10.36
N VAL A 527 -2.87 -6.67 -10.43
CA VAL A 527 -2.23 -6.02 -9.27
C VAL A 527 -3.04 -4.81 -8.78
N GLY A 528 -3.87 -4.20 -9.63
CA GLY A 528 -4.67 -3.01 -9.28
C GLY A 528 -3.81 -1.83 -8.81
N GLY A 529 -2.57 -1.72 -9.27
CA GLY A 529 -1.64 -0.64 -8.91
C GLY A 529 -1.11 -0.62 -7.46
N SER A 530 -1.47 -1.60 -6.61
CA SER A 530 -1.01 -1.65 -5.21
C SER A 530 0.26 -2.50 -5.03
N ILE A 531 1.23 -2.00 -4.27
CA ILE A 531 2.48 -2.71 -3.97
C ILE A 531 2.27 -4.04 -3.22
N GLU A 532 1.14 -4.18 -2.49
CA GLU A 532 0.79 -5.42 -1.79
C GLU A 532 0.43 -6.57 -2.75
N ASN A 533 0.09 -6.25 -4.00
CA ASN A 533 -0.32 -7.23 -5.00
C ASN A 533 0.80 -7.73 -5.89
N ILE A 534 2.03 -7.26 -5.68
CA ILE A 534 3.18 -7.78 -6.42
C ILE A 534 3.30 -9.29 -6.15
N GLY A 535 3.26 -10.09 -7.22
CA GLY A 535 3.28 -11.55 -7.15
C GLY A 535 1.90 -12.25 -7.09
N SER A 536 0.76 -11.56 -7.23
CA SER A 536 -0.61 -12.15 -7.20
C SER A 536 -0.99 -13.06 -8.39
N ILE A 537 -0.01 -13.45 -9.22
CA ILE A 537 -0.12 -14.25 -10.46
C ILE A 537 -1.03 -15.50 -10.34
N HIS A 538 -1.15 -16.09 -9.15
CA HIS A 538 -1.82 -17.38 -8.95
C HIS A 538 -3.31 -17.40 -9.34
N LYS A 539 -4.05 -16.29 -9.23
CA LYS A 539 -5.50 -16.27 -9.47
C LYS A 539 -5.87 -16.18 -10.96
N HIS A 540 -5.12 -15.40 -11.74
CA HIS A 540 -5.34 -15.26 -13.19
C HIS A 540 -4.70 -16.38 -14.01
N MET A 541 -3.54 -16.91 -13.59
CA MET A 541 -2.98 -18.12 -14.22
C MET A 541 -3.97 -19.29 -14.12
N LYS A 542 -4.61 -19.51 -12.96
CA LYS A 542 -5.63 -20.58 -12.83
C LYS A 542 -6.80 -20.40 -13.80
N LEU A 543 -7.28 -19.17 -14.02
CA LEU A 543 -8.36 -18.89 -14.97
C LEU A 543 -7.93 -19.09 -16.43
N ASN A 544 -6.70 -18.69 -16.80
CA ASN A 544 -6.19 -18.84 -18.15
C ASN A 544 -5.80 -20.29 -18.49
N PHE A 545 -5.26 -21.04 -17.51
CA PHE A 545 -5.01 -22.49 -17.67
C PHE A 545 -6.31 -23.28 -17.78
N HIS A 546 -7.36 -22.95 -16.99
CA HIS A 546 -8.67 -23.61 -17.15
C HIS A 546 -9.31 -23.29 -18.50
N LYS A 547 -9.17 -22.06 -19.03
CA LYS A 547 -9.64 -21.71 -20.37
C LYS A 547 -8.85 -22.43 -21.48
N ALA A 548 -7.55 -22.64 -21.30
CA ALA A 548 -6.73 -23.41 -22.24
C ALA A 548 -7.10 -24.90 -22.22
N THR A 549 -7.25 -25.52 -21.04
CA THR A 549 -7.66 -26.93 -20.93
C THR A 549 -9.11 -27.17 -21.34
N ALA A 550 -10.03 -26.21 -21.14
CA ALA A 550 -11.40 -26.32 -21.64
C ALA A 550 -11.45 -26.27 -23.18
N LYS A 551 -10.60 -25.43 -23.80
CA LYS A 551 -10.44 -25.40 -25.27
C LYS A 551 -9.83 -26.69 -25.83
N GLU A 552 -8.91 -27.32 -25.11
CA GLU A 552 -8.34 -28.62 -25.51
C GLU A 552 -9.38 -29.74 -25.40
N HIS A 553 -10.26 -29.70 -24.38
CA HIS A 553 -11.31 -30.70 -24.19
C HIS A 553 -12.46 -30.58 -25.21
N ASP A 554 -12.74 -29.38 -25.72
CA ASP A 554 -13.72 -29.16 -26.80
C ASP A 554 -13.15 -29.44 -28.21
N MET A 555 -11.82 -29.36 -28.39
CA MET A 555 -11.17 -29.71 -29.66
C MET A 555 -11.04 -31.23 -29.90
N ASP A 556 -11.05 -32.05 -28.84
CA ASP A 556 -10.99 -33.52 -28.96
C ASP A 556 -12.35 -34.16 -29.30
N GLN A 557 -13.42 -33.34 -29.38
CA GLN A 557 -14.74 -33.75 -29.88
C GLN A 557 -15.03 -33.14 -31.27
N GLY A 558 -14.09 -33.30 -32.20
CA GLY A 558 -14.37 -33.14 -33.63
C GLY A 558 -15.35 -34.21 -34.15
N PRO A 559 -16.15 -33.95 -35.19
CA PRO A 559 -17.28 -34.79 -35.59
C PRO A 559 -16.81 -36.11 -36.23
N GLY A 560 -16.63 -37.13 -35.39
CA GLY A 560 -16.42 -38.51 -35.80
C GLY A 560 -17.71 -39.12 -36.35
N ALA A 561 -17.65 -39.59 -37.60
CA ALA A 561 -18.73 -40.23 -38.33
C ALA A 561 -19.50 -41.27 -37.50
N MET A 562 -20.80 -41.05 -37.29
CA MET A 562 -21.71 -42.06 -36.75
C MET A 562 -21.91 -43.18 -37.79
N ALA A 563 -21.20 -44.28 -37.61
CA ALA A 563 -21.56 -45.56 -38.21
C ALA A 563 -22.71 -46.20 -37.42
N PRO A 564 -23.76 -46.74 -38.08
CA PRO A 564 -24.90 -47.33 -37.37
C PRO A 564 -24.54 -48.72 -36.85
N ARG A 565 -24.62 -48.91 -35.52
CA ARG A 565 -24.54 -50.23 -34.88
C ARG A 565 -25.90 -50.90 -34.94
N ILE A 566 -26.00 -51.99 -35.70
CA ILE A 566 -27.12 -52.93 -35.75
C ILE A 566 -26.89 -54.08 -34.75
N GLY A 567 -27.95 -54.45 -34.04
CA GLY A 567 -28.15 -55.73 -33.33
C GLY A 567 -27.68 -55.74 -31.86
N SER A 568 -28.37 -56.32 -30.87
CA SER A 568 -29.58 -57.15 -30.81
C SER A 568 -29.85 -57.45 -29.31
N GLY A 569 -31.10 -57.51 -28.84
CA GLY A 569 -31.38 -58.17 -27.54
C GLY A 569 -32.56 -57.68 -26.70
N MET A 570 -33.78 -58.08 -27.09
CA MET A 570 -34.93 -58.56 -26.30
C MET A 570 -35.47 -57.90 -25.00
N SER A 571 -36.81 -57.98 -24.94
CA SER A 571 -37.76 -57.94 -23.80
C SER A 571 -38.23 -56.55 -23.38
N GLY A 572 -39.52 -56.24 -23.24
CA GLY A 572 -40.78 -56.95 -23.42
C GLY A 572 -41.92 -56.09 -22.86
N SER A 573 -43.14 -56.32 -23.34
CA SER A 573 -44.45 -55.84 -22.84
C SER A 573 -44.95 -54.45 -23.25
N GLY A 574 -46.25 -54.39 -23.59
CA GLY A 574 -47.06 -53.17 -23.49
C GLY A 574 -47.84 -52.78 -24.75
N MET A 575 -49.09 -53.25 -24.86
CA MET A 575 -50.07 -52.90 -25.89
C MET A 575 -50.43 -51.40 -25.88
N SER A 576 -50.72 -50.80 -27.03
CA SER A 576 -52.08 -50.35 -27.41
C SER A 576 -52.10 -49.42 -28.63
N ALA A 577 -53.22 -49.52 -29.35
CA ALA A 577 -53.55 -48.95 -30.64
C ALA A 577 -53.48 -47.41 -30.74
N SER A 578 -53.18 -46.89 -31.94
CA SER A 578 -54.15 -46.22 -32.83
C SER A 578 -53.48 -45.32 -33.88
N GLY A 579 -54.09 -45.23 -35.07
CA GLY A 579 -53.98 -44.05 -35.92
C GLY A 579 -53.16 -44.15 -37.20
N MET A 580 -53.80 -44.61 -38.28
CA MET A 580 -53.40 -44.43 -39.67
C MET A 580 -53.38 -42.95 -40.10
N SER A 581 -52.40 -42.54 -40.93
CA SER A 581 -52.55 -42.05 -42.32
C SER A 581 -51.23 -41.41 -42.76
N GLY A 582 -50.51 -41.88 -43.79
CA GLY A 582 -50.77 -41.58 -45.21
C GLY A 582 -50.69 -40.06 -45.44
N SER A 583 -49.75 -39.46 -46.18
CA SER A 583 -49.27 -39.85 -47.50
C SER A 583 -48.15 -38.91 -48.01
N SER A 584 -47.30 -39.47 -48.87
CA SER A 584 -46.71 -38.86 -50.08
C SER A 584 -45.72 -37.69 -50.00
N MET A 585 -44.44 -38.03 -50.13
CA MET A 585 -43.47 -37.39 -51.05
C MET A 585 -44.07 -37.17 -52.47
N PRO A 586 -43.52 -36.32 -53.39
CA PRO A 586 -42.09 -35.97 -53.51
C PRO A 586 -41.75 -34.52 -53.92
N ALA A 587 -40.45 -34.21 -53.86
CA ALA A 587 -39.80 -33.06 -54.51
C ALA A 587 -40.00 -33.05 -56.05
N PRO A 588 -39.76 -31.92 -56.74
CA PRO A 588 -38.44 -31.80 -57.38
C PRO A 588 -37.83 -30.39 -57.49
N ARG A 589 -36.50 -30.38 -57.41
CA ARG A 589 -35.51 -29.60 -58.20
C ARG A 589 -35.93 -28.27 -58.85
N GLY A 590 -35.35 -27.19 -58.31
CA GLY A 590 -34.32 -26.38 -59.00
C GLY A 590 -34.74 -25.34 -60.04
N ARG A 591 -34.40 -24.07 -59.78
CA ARG A 591 -33.70 -23.19 -60.73
C ARG A 591 -33.25 -21.87 -60.09
N ARG A 592 -32.06 -21.45 -60.51
CA ARG A 592 -31.42 -20.14 -60.32
C ARG A 592 -32.29 -18.99 -60.87
N ILE A 593 -32.11 -17.77 -60.34
CA ILE A 593 -31.53 -16.57 -61.01
C ILE A 593 -32.06 -15.26 -60.35
N HIS A 594 -31.11 -14.48 -59.82
CA HIS A 594 -30.95 -13.01 -59.77
C HIS A 594 -32.10 -12.00 -59.53
N LYS A 595 -31.71 -11.02 -58.69
CA LYS A 595 -31.67 -9.54 -58.90
C LYS A 595 -32.69 -8.67 -58.13
N HIS A 596 -32.10 -7.88 -57.23
CA HIS A 596 -32.21 -6.42 -57.06
C HIS A 596 -33.47 -5.75 -56.47
N LEU A 597 -33.14 -4.69 -55.71
CA LEU A 597 -33.87 -3.45 -55.39
C LEU A 597 -34.88 -3.56 -54.25
N VAL A 598 -34.50 -3.08 -53.07
CA VAL A 598 -34.63 -1.69 -52.56
C VAL A 598 -35.95 -1.51 -51.81
N GLY A 599 -35.77 -1.15 -50.54
CA GLY A 599 -36.72 -0.64 -49.56
C GLY A 599 -35.88 -0.22 -48.37
#